data_AF-A0A3M9ZM78-F1
#
_entry.id   AF-A0A3M9ZM78-F1
#
_cell.length_a   1.000
_cell.length_b   1.000
_cell.length_c   1.000
_cell.angle_alpha   90.00
_cell.angle_beta   90.00
_cell.angle_gamma   90.00
#
_symmetry.space_group_name_H-M   'P 1'
#
loop_
_entity.id
_entity.type
_entity.pdbx_description
1 polymer ?
#
loop_
_entity_poly.entity_id
_entity_poly.type
_entity_poly.pdbx_seq_one_letter_code
_entity_poly.pdbx_strand_id
1 'polypeptide(L)'
;MDSFSVRRGYEPKKGLQVDTMDDDLKRRIIDVIHENFSLIPMRHVWTQWVKLPVDELDLGIVHAKEIFMEKCNETQTHHEMYTLVEIILHNMDEHYRDEFTRDMNYVLAENMSAWRIEGDTVILAMGEEEAKAVRQAASISEENADYARGAIRSMGVNDPDFENSITQSAKMAENTLNVIGGRGNGISSKLGSVAVVLDLPEDIVRSFKRMNDFANEFARHPHDKKTYRDDRNDAMLVLVWSSAMSNYLHGRWVDRGRPVPGGPRPGQDAHAGETST
;
A
#
# COMPACT_ATOMS: atom_id res chain seq x y z
N MET A 1 12.88 -0.76 -1.63
CA MET A 1 13.94 -0.45 -0.61
C MET A 1 13.79 1.02 -0.28
N ASP A 2 13.64 1.38 1.00
CA ASP A 2 13.35 2.77 1.37
C ASP A 2 14.44 3.73 0.90
N SER A 3 14.09 4.98 0.59
CA SER A 3 15.06 6.00 0.26
C SER A 3 15.92 6.32 1.49
N PHE A 4 17.11 6.89 1.27
CA PHE A 4 17.93 7.40 2.37
C PHE A 4 17.17 8.45 3.20
N SER A 5 16.40 9.32 2.55
CA SER A 5 15.62 10.37 3.19
C SER A 5 14.59 9.82 4.15
N VAL A 6 13.84 8.79 3.72
CA VAL A 6 12.86 8.09 4.56
C VAL A 6 13.54 7.42 5.75
N ARG A 7 14.61 6.64 5.52
CA ARG A 7 15.35 5.97 6.62
C ARG A 7 15.99 6.91 7.63
N ARG A 8 16.22 8.18 7.25
CA ARG A 8 16.79 9.21 8.12
C ARG A 8 15.74 10.14 8.73
N GLY A 9 14.45 9.94 8.41
CA GLY A 9 13.36 10.76 8.91
C GLY A 9 13.29 12.16 8.30
N TYR A 10 13.95 12.39 7.16
CA TYR A 10 13.82 13.66 6.42
C TYR A 10 12.51 13.73 5.64
N GLU A 11 11.95 12.58 5.28
CA GLU A 11 10.69 12.47 4.55
C GLU A 11 9.80 11.40 5.21
N PRO A 12 8.49 11.64 5.31
CA PRO A 12 7.57 10.62 5.78
C PRO A 12 7.46 9.50 4.74
N LYS A 13 7.32 8.26 5.22
CA LYS A 13 7.03 7.12 4.36
C LYS A 13 5.64 7.27 3.73
N LYS A 14 5.52 6.89 2.46
CA LYS A 14 4.28 7.07 1.68
C LYS A 14 3.11 6.27 2.26
N GLY A 15 1.98 6.94 2.37
CA GLY A 15 0.69 6.30 2.68
C GLY A 15 0.03 5.67 1.45
N LEU A 16 -1.05 4.93 1.69
CA LEU A 16 -1.84 4.28 0.63
C LEU A 16 -2.59 5.30 -0.24
N GLN A 17 -2.39 5.22 -1.56
CA GLN A 17 -2.89 6.14 -2.58
C GLN A 17 -4.14 5.55 -3.28
N VAL A 18 -5.34 6.02 -2.91
CA VAL A 18 -6.62 5.59 -3.51
C VAL A 18 -7.07 6.64 -4.53
N ASP A 19 -7.40 7.84 -4.06
CA ASP A 19 -7.89 8.95 -4.90
C ASP A 19 -6.81 9.99 -5.23
N THR A 20 -5.54 9.60 -5.05
CA THR A 20 -4.37 10.44 -5.24
C THR A 20 -3.29 9.66 -5.98
N MET A 21 -2.36 10.37 -6.60
CA MET A 21 -1.15 9.81 -7.19
C MET A 21 -0.04 10.83 -7.00
N ASP A 22 0.98 10.48 -6.22
CA ASP A 22 2.17 11.28 -6.04
C ASP A 22 3.06 11.24 -7.29
N ASP A 23 3.94 12.24 -7.41
CA ASP A 23 4.80 12.41 -8.58
C ASP A 23 5.69 11.20 -8.84
N ASP A 24 6.10 10.51 -7.78
CA ASP A 24 6.90 9.30 -7.86
C ASP A 24 6.12 8.12 -8.43
N LEU A 25 4.88 7.85 -7.98
CA LEU A 25 4.05 6.79 -8.56
C LEU A 25 3.80 7.10 -10.04
N LYS A 26 3.44 8.34 -10.36
CA LYS A 26 3.25 8.79 -11.74
C LYS A 26 4.51 8.55 -12.58
N ARG A 27 5.67 9.02 -12.10
CA ARG A 27 6.94 8.86 -12.80
C ARG A 27 7.29 7.39 -13.01
N ARG A 28 7.09 6.54 -12.01
CA ARG A 28 7.35 5.10 -12.10
C ARG A 28 6.43 4.38 -13.09
N ILE A 29 5.16 4.80 -13.19
CA ILE A 29 4.25 4.32 -14.25
C ILE A 29 4.79 4.72 -15.63
N ILE A 30 5.17 5.99 -15.78
CA ILE A 30 5.73 6.52 -17.03
C ILE A 30 7.03 5.79 -17.40
N ASP A 31 7.89 5.48 -16.44
CA ASP A 31 9.14 4.73 -16.65
C ASP A 31 8.85 3.34 -17.26
N VAL A 32 7.89 2.60 -16.70
CA VAL A 32 7.48 1.28 -17.23
C VAL A 32 6.96 1.40 -18.66
N ILE A 33 6.13 2.42 -18.93
CA ILE A 33 5.61 2.68 -20.28
C ILE A 33 6.76 3.03 -21.24
N HIS A 34 7.71 3.86 -20.81
CA HIS A 34 8.83 4.31 -21.63
C HIS A 34 9.80 3.17 -21.96
N GLU A 35 10.10 2.31 -20.99
CA GLU A 35 10.92 1.10 -21.19
C GLU A 35 10.28 0.12 -22.17
N ASN A 36 8.95 0.07 -22.19
CA ASN A 36 8.16 -0.79 -23.09
C ASN A 36 7.62 -0.05 -24.32
N PHE A 37 8.14 1.14 -24.64
CA PHE A 37 7.51 2.04 -25.63
C PHE A 37 7.27 1.39 -27.00
N SER A 38 8.18 0.53 -27.46
CA SER A 38 8.05 -0.18 -28.74
C SER A 38 6.89 -1.18 -28.79
N LEU A 39 6.41 -1.61 -27.61
CA LEU A 39 5.30 -2.56 -27.45
C LEU A 39 3.97 -1.84 -27.21
N ILE A 40 4.01 -0.52 -27.00
CA ILE A 40 2.80 0.27 -26.76
C ILE A 40 1.98 0.34 -28.04
N PRO A 41 0.67 0.05 -27.98
CA PRO A 41 -0.24 0.13 -29.13
C PRO A 41 -0.52 1.60 -29.49
N MET A 42 0.49 2.28 -30.05
CA MET A 42 0.55 3.74 -30.16
C MET A 42 -0.64 4.32 -30.92
N ARG A 43 -1.14 3.66 -31.95
CA ARG A 43 -2.33 4.11 -32.69
C ARG A 43 -3.56 4.26 -31.78
N HIS A 44 -3.76 3.34 -30.83
CA HIS A 44 -4.89 3.39 -29.90
C HIS A 44 -4.66 4.45 -28.82
N VAL A 45 -3.45 4.52 -28.25
CA VAL A 45 -3.06 5.57 -27.30
C VAL A 45 -3.22 6.96 -27.91
N TRP A 46 -2.78 7.15 -29.15
CA TRP A 46 -2.84 8.41 -29.88
C TRP A 46 -4.28 8.90 -30.09
N THR A 47 -5.16 8.01 -30.53
CA THR A 47 -6.53 8.37 -30.88
C THR A 47 -7.46 8.45 -29.66
N GLN A 48 -7.26 7.60 -28.65
CA GLN A 48 -8.17 7.47 -27.51
C GLN A 48 -7.74 8.33 -26.32
N TRP A 49 -6.43 8.45 -26.07
CA TRP A 49 -5.91 9.15 -24.89
C TRP A 49 -5.29 10.51 -25.23
N VAL A 50 -4.39 10.56 -26.21
CA VAL A 50 -3.82 11.84 -26.69
C VAL A 50 -4.89 12.67 -27.42
N LYS A 51 -5.82 11.99 -28.11
CA LYS A 51 -6.96 12.57 -28.84
C LYS A 51 -6.54 13.44 -30.02
N LEU A 52 -5.52 13.01 -30.76
CA LEU A 52 -5.05 13.66 -31.99
C LEU A 52 -5.38 12.81 -33.24
N PRO A 53 -5.46 13.43 -34.43
CA PRO A 53 -5.65 12.73 -35.70
C PRO A 53 -4.55 11.71 -35.97
N VAL A 54 -4.91 10.58 -36.61
CA VAL A 54 -3.94 9.52 -36.97
C VAL A 54 -2.89 10.02 -37.95
N ASP A 55 -3.25 10.95 -38.83
CA ASP A 55 -2.31 11.50 -39.84
C ASP A 55 -1.11 12.23 -39.19
N GLU A 56 -1.27 12.73 -37.96
CA GLU A 56 -0.17 13.34 -37.20
C GLU A 56 0.80 12.31 -36.61
N LEU A 57 0.37 11.05 -36.47
CA LEU A 57 1.23 9.95 -36.02
C LEU A 57 2.26 9.55 -37.09
N ASP A 58 1.91 9.71 -38.37
CA ASP A 58 2.75 9.38 -39.52
C ASP A 58 3.94 10.35 -39.71
N LEU A 59 4.00 11.43 -38.92
CA LEU A 59 5.13 12.35 -38.86
C LEU A 59 6.41 11.71 -38.27
N GLY A 60 6.30 10.48 -37.75
CA GLY A 60 7.42 9.64 -37.37
C GLY A 60 7.45 9.27 -35.88
N ILE A 61 8.00 8.09 -35.57
CA ILE A 61 7.96 7.50 -34.22
C ILE A 61 8.64 8.35 -33.14
N VAL A 62 9.68 9.12 -33.50
CA VAL A 62 10.38 10.01 -32.58
C VAL A 62 9.47 11.17 -32.16
N HIS A 63 8.79 11.79 -33.12
CA HIS A 63 7.87 12.90 -32.85
C HIS A 63 6.64 12.44 -32.06
N ALA A 64 6.07 11.30 -32.43
CA ALA A 64 4.97 10.68 -31.68
C ALA A 64 5.36 10.39 -30.23
N LYS A 65 6.59 9.90 -30.00
CA LYS A 65 7.12 9.67 -28.65
C LYS A 65 7.24 10.96 -27.86
N GLU A 66 7.76 12.04 -28.45
CA GLU A 66 7.90 13.33 -27.77
C GLU A 66 6.54 13.86 -27.29
N ILE A 67 5.54 13.91 -28.18
CA ILE A 67 4.18 14.36 -27.85
C ILE A 67 3.54 13.47 -26.78
N PHE A 68 3.69 12.16 -26.92
CA PHE A 68 3.16 11.21 -25.95
C PHE A 68 3.76 11.42 -24.54
N MET A 69 5.07 11.62 -24.46
CA MET A 69 5.76 11.83 -23.19
C MET A 69 5.44 13.20 -22.59
N GLU A 70 5.29 14.25 -23.42
CA GLU A 70 4.80 15.56 -22.99
C GLU A 70 3.41 15.42 -22.36
N LYS A 71 2.49 14.71 -23.03
CA LYS A 71 1.14 14.47 -22.51
C LYS A 71 1.14 13.69 -21.19
N CYS A 72 1.99 12.67 -21.07
CA CYS A 72 2.21 11.95 -19.80
C CYS A 72 2.62 12.90 -18.67
N ASN A 73 3.55 13.83 -18.96
CA ASN A 73 4.01 14.79 -17.97
C ASN A 73 2.95 15.83 -17.61
N GLU A 74 2.13 16.27 -18.56
CA GLU A 74 1.02 17.21 -18.33
C GLU A 74 -0.13 16.61 -17.52
N THR A 75 -0.31 15.29 -17.55
CA THR A 75 -1.45 14.62 -16.91
C THR A 75 -1.43 14.83 -15.40
N GLN A 76 -2.38 15.59 -14.86
CA GLN A 76 -2.39 15.93 -13.42
C GLN A 76 -3.21 14.99 -12.57
N THR A 77 -4.06 14.17 -13.19
CA THR A 77 -5.01 13.33 -12.45
C THR A 77 -4.65 11.85 -12.51
N HIS A 78 -4.86 11.15 -11.40
CA HIS A 78 -4.57 9.72 -11.29
C HIS A 78 -5.45 8.88 -12.22
N HIS A 79 -6.74 9.25 -12.39
CA HIS A 79 -7.68 8.50 -13.23
C HIS A 79 -7.32 8.57 -14.72
N GLU A 80 -6.80 9.71 -15.20
CA GLU A 80 -6.30 9.82 -16.58
C GLU A 80 -5.08 8.91 -16.82
N MET A 81 -4.19 8.79 -15.83
CA MET A 81 -3.05 7.87 -15.90
C MET A 81 -3.49 6.41 -15.89
N TYR A 82 -4.45 6.03 -15.05
CA TYR A 82 -4.98 4.67 -15.05
C TYR A 82 -5.76 4.35 -16.34
N THR A 83 -6.50 5.32 -16.88
CA THR A 83 -7.15 5.19 -18.20
C THR A 83 -6.12 4.90 -19.30
N LEU A 84 -4.97 5.59 -19.29
CA LEU A 84 -3.88 5.31 -20.22
C LEU A 84 -3.40 3.86 -20.10
N VAL A 85 -3.17 3.40 -18.87
CA VAL A 85 -2.71 2.03 -18.60
C VAL A 85 -3.72 1.00 -19.12
N GLU A 86 -5.02 1.20 -18.91
CA GLU A 86 -6.06 0.32 -19.44
C GLU A 86 -6.10 0.32 -20.97
N ILE A 87 -5.99 1.48 -21.62
CA ILE A 87 -5.92 1.58 -23.09
C ILE A 87 -4.72 0.80 -23.63
N ILE A 88 -3.57 0.89 -22.96
CA ILE A 88 -2.37 0.12 -23.30
C ILE A 88 -2.66 -1.37 -23.18
N LEU A 89 -3.12 -1.84 -22.02
CA LEU A 89 -3.36 -3.26 -21.75
C LEU A 89 -4.37 -3.88 -22.71
N HIS A 90 -5.49 -3.20 -22.94
CA HIS A 90 -6.57 -3.70 -23.79
C HIS A 90 -6.13 -3.94 -25.23
N ASN A 91 -5.20 -3.10 -25.72
CA ASN A 91 -4.74 -3.13 -27.11
C ASN A 91 -3.33 -3.72 -27.29
N MET A 92 -2.66 -4.11 -26.19
CA MET A 92 -1.36 -4.77 -26.21
C MET A 92 -1.50 -6.23 -26.63
N ASP A 93 -0.54 -6.70 -27.41
CA ASP A 93 -0.42 -8.11 -27.78
C ASP A 93 -0.33 -8.98 -26.52
N GLU A 94 -1.09 -10.07 -26.51
CA GLU A 94 -1.19 -10.98 -25.38
C GLU A 94 0.18 -11.52 -24.93
N HIS A 95 1.12 -11.70 -25.87
CA HIS A 95 2.46 -12.18 -25.57
C HIS A 95 3.26 -11.26 -24.63
N TYR A 96 3.03 -9.94 -24.70
CA TYR A 96 3.73 -8.95 -23.88
C TYR A 96 2.94 -8.50 -22.66
N ARG A 97 1.64 -8.81 -22.62
CA ARG A 97 0.71 -8.31 -21.59
C ARG A 97 1.08 -8.79 -20.19
N ASP A 98 1.50 -10.04 -20.05
CA ASP A 98 1.80 -10.62 -18.73
C ASP A 98 3.02 -9.96 -18.07
N GLU A 99 4.07 -9.73 -18.85
CA GLU A 99 5.28 -9.03 -18.40
C GLU A 99 4.97 -7.57 -18.06
N PHE A 100 4.28 -6.85 -18.94
CA PHE A 100 3.88 -5.47 -18.67
C PHE A 100 2.99 -5.36 -17.41
N THR A 101 2.02 -6.27 -17.27
CA THR A 101 1.13 -6.34 -16.10
C THR A 101 1.92 -6.62 -14.83
N ARG A 102 2.91 -7.51 -14.88
CA ARG A 102 3.78 -7.83 -13.74
C ARG A 102 4.54 -6.59 -13.28
N ASP A 103 5.20 -5.91 -14.21
CA ASP A 103 6.08 -4.78 -13.91
C ASP A 103 5.26 -3.57 -13.43
N MET A 104 4.09 -3.36 -14.02
CA MET A 104 3.15 -2.32 -13.58
C MET A 104 2.58 -2.62 -12.18
N ASN A 105 2.14 -3.86 -11.92
CA ASN A 105 1.67 -4.25 -10.59
C ASN A 105 2.78 -4.15 -9.52
N TYR A 106 4.02 -4.44 -9.89
CA TYR A 106 5.17 -4.22 -9.00
C TYR A 106 5.31 -2.72 -8.66
N VAL A 107 5.25 -1.84 -9.66
CA VAL A 107 5.30 -0.38 -9.45
C VAL A 107 4.15 0.13 -8.59
N LEU A 108 2.92 -0.32 -8.86
CA LEU A 108 1.73 0.06 -8.10
C LEU A 108 1.88 -0.34 -6.63
N ALA A 109 2.28 -1.58 -6.36
CA ALA A 109 2.45 -2.08 -4.99
C ALA A 109 3.60 -1.38 -4.25
N GLU A 110 4.77 -1.21 -4.88
CA GLU A 110 5.93 -0.57 -4.24
C GLU A 110 5.64 0.91 -3.88
N ASN A 111 4.80 1.58 -4.67
CA ASN A 111 4.39 2.96 -4.43
C ASN A 111 3.09 3.10 -3.62
N MET A 112 2.64 2.03 -2.95
CA MET A 112 1.43 2.05 -2.11
C MET A 112 0.18 2.49 -2.86
N SER A 113 0.03 2.13 -4.13
CA SER A 113 -1.24 2.29 -4.84
C SER A 113 -2.27 1.32 -4.27
N ALA A 114 -3.50 1.78 -4.09
CA ALA A 114 -4.63 0.92 -3.77
C ALA A 114 -5.17 0.17 -5.00
N TRP A 115 -4.58 0.41 -6.17
CA TRP A 115 -5.00 -0.16 -7.45
C TRP A 115 -4.04 -1.25 -7.89
N ARG A 116 -4.56 -2.19 -8.67
CA ARG A 116 -3.80 -3.23 -9.35
C ARG A 116 -4.43 -3.54 -10.70
N ILE A 117 -3.67 -4.19 -11.55
CA ILE A 117 -4.15 -4.69 -12.84
C ILE A 117 -4.55 -6.15 -12.69
N GLU A 118 -5.74 -6.46 -13.18
CA GLU A 118 -6.24 -7.83 -13.34
C GLU A 118 -6.85 -7.96 -14.74
N GLY A 119 -6.28 -8.85 -15.56
CA GLY A 119 -6.60 -8.91 -16.99
C GLY A 119 -6.13 -7.64 -17.71
N ASP A 120 -7.08 -6.88 -18.26
CA ASP A 120 -6.84 -5.62 -18.98
C ASP A 120 -7.39 -4.39 -18.25
N THR A 121 -7.82 -4.54 -17.00
CA THR A 121 -8.51 -3.49 -16.22
C THR A 121 -7.72 -3.15 -14.96
N VAL A 122 -7.72 -1.86 -14.59
CA VAL A 122 -7.21 -1.38 -13.31
C VAL A 122 -8.35 -1.46 -12.29
N ILE A 123 -8.22 -2.37 -11.34
CA ILE A 123 -9.21 -2.60 -10.30
C ILE A 123 -8.66 -2.22 -8.93
N LEU A 124 -9.57 -1.97 -8.00
CA LEU A 124 -9.21 -1.73 -6.62
C LEU A 124 -8.67 -3.03 -5.99
N ALA A 125 -7.49 -2.96 -5.38
CA ALA A 125 -6.88 -4.10 -4.72
C ALA A 125 -7.63 -4.49 -3.44
N MET A 126 -8.44 -3.59 -2.86
CA MET A 126 -9.22 -3.81 -1.64
C MET A 126 -10.33 -2.76 -1.55
N GLY A 127 -11.52 -3.09 -1.04
CA GLY A 127 -12.64 -2.15 -0.93
C GLY A 127 -12.28 -0.84 -0.21
N GLU A 128 -13.05 0.24 -0.41
CA GLU A 128 -12.71 1.57 0.13
C GLU A 128 -12.51 1.60 1.65
N GLU A 129 -13.39 0.94 2.42
CA GLU A 129 -13.25 0.86 3.88
C GLU A 129 -12.05 -0.01 4.29
N GLU A 130 -11.70 -1.03 3.50
CA GLU A 130 -10.51 -1.86 3.70
C GLU A 130 -9.25 -1.00 3.47
N ALA A 131 -9.20 -0.28 2.36
CA ALA A 131 -8.12 0.65 2.01
C ALA A 131 -7.94 1.73 3.08
N LYS A 132 -9.04 2.29 3.57
CA LYS A 132 -9.03 3.31 4.64
C LYS A 132 -8.50 2.73 5.95
N ALA A 133 -8.93 1.53 6.35
CA ALA A 133 -8.42 0.87 7.54
C ALA A 133 -6.91 0.63 7.43
N VAL A 134 -6.45 0.11 6.29
CA VAL A 134 -5.02 -0.14 6.01
C VAL A 134 -4.22 1.16 6.03
N ARG A 135 -4.71 2.22 5.38
CA ARG A 135 -4.05 3.54 5.36
C ARG A 135 -3.88 4.10 6.77
N GLN A 136 -4.93 4.06 7.59
CA GLN A 136 -4.88 4.53 8.97
C GLN A 136 -3.85 3.74 9.79
N ALA A 137 -3.83 2.41 9.65
CA ALA A 137 -2.91 1.56 10.40
C ALA A 137 -1.46 1.77 9.97
N ALA A 138 -1.22 1.93 8.66
CA ALA A 138 0.07 2.26 8.08
C ALA A 138 0.61 3.61 8.58
N SER A 139 -0.27 4.56 8.93
CA SER A 139 0.15 5.89 9.43
C SER A 139 0.60 5.91 10.89
N ILE A 140 0.42 4.82 11.64
CA ILE A 140 0.79 4.75 13.08
C ILE A 140 2.32 4.79 13.27
N SER A 141 3.09 4.12 12.41
CA SER A 141 4.55 4.16 12.44
C SER A 141 5.14 3.86 11.07
N GLU A 142 6.42 4.16 10.91
CA GLU A 142 7.13 3.87 9.68
C GLU A 142 7.17 2.35 9.37
N GLU A 143 7.44 1.52 10.38
CA GLU A 143 7.46 0.06 10.20
C GLU A 143 6.07 -0.47 9.82
N ASN A 144 4.97 0.11 10.34
CA ASN A 144 3.63 -0.29 9.93
C ASN A 144 3.39 -0.04 8.43
N ALA A 145 3.87 1.09 7.89
CA ALA A 145 3.77 1.36 6.46
C ALA A 145 4.54 0.33 5.61
N ASP A 146 5.68 -0.17 6.10
CA ASP A 146 6.42 -1.24 5.42
C ASP A 146 5.70 -2.58 5.44
N TYR A 147 5.15 -2.94 6.60
CA TYR A 147 4.38 -4.16 6.73
C TYR A 147 3.14 -4.14 5.83
N ALA A 148 2.44 -3.02 5.76
CA ALA A 148 1.32 -2.84 4.83
C ALA A 148 1.76 -2.99 3.36
N ARG A 149 2.86 -2.34 2.96
CA ARG A 149 3.41 -2.45 1.59
C ARG A 149 3.78 -3.89 1.26
N GLY A 150 4.48 -4.55 2.18
CA GLY A 150 4.87 -5.95 2.05
C GLY A 150 3.67 -6.86 1.87
N ALA A 151 2.61 -6.66 2.66
CA ALA A 151 1.38 -7.44 2.56
C ALA A 151 0.67 -7.23 1.22
N ILE A 152 0.49 -5.98 0.79
CA ILE A 152 -0.18 -5.65 -0.48
C ILE A 152 0.59 -6.24 -1.67
N ARG A 153 1.93 -6.07 -1.70
CA ARG A 153 2.78 -6.61 -2.76
C ARG A 153 2.69 -8.13 -2.86
N SER A 154 2.65 -8.81 -1.71
CA SER A 154 2.51 -10.27 -1.64
C SER A 154 1.16 -10.78 -2.13
N MET A 155 0.11 -9.95 -2.24
CA MET A 155 -1.18 -10.30 -2.84
C MET A 155 -1.26 -9.99 -4.34
N GLY A 156 -0.12 -9.77 -5.00
CA GLY A 156 -0.02 -9.54 -6.44
C GLY A 156 -0.59 -10.69 -7.28
N VAL A 157 -0.91 -10.41 -8.54
CA VAL A 157 -1.62 -11.37 -9.42
C VAL A 157 -0.69 -12.46 -9.97
N ASN A 158 0.56 -12.12 -10.31
CA ASN A 158 1.41 -12.98 -11.14
C ASN A 158 2.27 -14.01 -10.37
N ASP A 159 2.37 -13.88 -9.04
CA ASP A 159 2.98 -14.88 -8.14
C ASP A 159 2.64 -14.52 -6.68
N PRO A 160 1.40 -14.78 -6.23
CA PRO A 160 0.98 -14.39 -4.89
C PRO A 160 1.66 -15.23 -3.81
N ASP A 161 2.23 -14.54 -2.82
CA ASP A 161 2.75 -15.12 -1.58
C ASP A 161 1.82 -14.74 -0.42
N PHE A 162 0.66 -15.39 -0.38
CA PHE A 162 -0.37 -15.12 0.63
C PHE A 162 0.12 -15.37 2.06
N GLU A 163 0.98 -16.38 2.25
CA GLU A 163 1.62 -16.67 3.53
C GLU A 163 2.49 -15.51 4.03
N ASN A 164 3.32 -14.93 3.15
CA ASN A 164 4.05 -13.72 3.49
C ASN A 164 3.09 -12.55 3.71
N SER A 165 2.01 -12.39 2.93
CA SER A 165 1.04 -11.31 3.18
C SER A 165 0.43 -11.38 4.59
N ILE A 166 -0.01 -12.57 5.01
CA ILE A 166 -0.53 -12.85 6.35
C ILE A 166 0.54 -12.55 7.40
N THR A 167 1.78 -12.96 7.16
CA THR A 167 2.91 -12.71 8.06
C THR A 167 3.21 -11.22 8.23
N GLN A 168 3.26 -10.46 7.14
CA GLN A 168 3.49 -9.00 7.18
C GLN A 168 2.33 -8.30 7.89
N SER A 169 1.09 -8.72 7.63
CA SER A 169 -0.11 -8.19 8.30
C SER A 169 -0.06 -8.39 9.82
N ALA A 170 0.29 -9.60 10.29
CA ALA A 170 0.48 -9.85 11.71
C ALA A 170 1.60 -9.00 12.32
N LYS A 171 2.73 -8.81 11.61
CA LYS A 171 3.82 -7.93 12.08
C LYS A 171 3.38 -6.48 12.24
N MET A 172 2.48 -5.97 11.40
CA MET A 172 1.90 -4.62 11.57
C MET A 172 1.11 -4.50 12.89
N ALA A 173 0.28 -5.49 13.22
CA ALA A 173 -0.46 -5.51 14.49
C ALA A 173 0.50 -5.63 15.69
N GLU A 174 1.52 -6.49 15.59
CA GLU A 174 2.54 -6.64 16.62
C GLU A 174 3.35 -5.36 16.83
N ASN A 175 3.72 -4.68 15.75
CA ASN A 175 4.45 -3.43 15.82
C ASN A 175 3.61 -2.31 16.44
N THR A 176 2.32 -2.25 16.12
CA THR A 176 1.40 -1.32 16.77
C THR A 176 1.35 -1.53 18.29
N LEU A 177 1.31 -2.80 18.74
CA LEU A 177 1.41 -3.13 20.16
C LEU A 177 2.74 -2.66 20.78
N ASN A 178 3.86 -2.74 20.05
CA ASN A 178 5.15 -2.20 20.52
C ASN A 178 5.09 -0.67 20.67
N VAL A 179 4.55 0.02 19.67
CA VAL A 179 4.40 1.49 19.64
C VAL A 179 3.61 1.98 20.85
N ILE A 180 2.58 1.25 21.29
CA ILE A 180 1.77 1.60 22.47
C ILE A 180 2.28 0.94 23.77
N GLY A 181 3.52 0.47 23.82
CA GLY A 181 4.20 0.02 25.04
C GLY A 181 3.87 -1.40 25.52
N GLY A 182 3.40 -2.27 24.62
CA GLY A 182 3.15 -3.68 24.91
C GLY A 182 4.41 -4.46 25.27
N ARG A 183 4.28 -5.42 26.19
CA ARG A 183 5.38 -6.20 26.76
C ARG A 183 5.21 -7.71 26.52
N GLY A 184 6.33 -8.41 26.34
CA GLY A 184 6.38 -9.86 26.13
C GLY A 184 6.71 -10.27 24.69
N ASN A 185 6.65 -11.57 24.42
CA ASN A 185 7.02 -12.16 23.13
C ASN A 185 5.77 -12.47 22.29
N GLY A 186 5.62 -11.76 21.17
CA GLY A 186 4.48 -11.93 20.25
C GLY A 186 3.22 -11.19 20.66
N ILE A 187 2.23 -11.21 19.77
CA ILE A 187 0.96 -10.47 19.88
C ILE A 187 0.20 -10.85 21.15
N SER A 188 0.04 -12.14 21.46
CA SER A 188 -0.81 -12.60 22.57
C SER A 188 -0.38 -12.08 23.95
N SER A 189 0.93 -12.05 24.24
CA SER A 189 1.42 -11.50 25.51
C SER A 189 1.41 -9.97 25.53
N LYS A 190 1.79 -9.33 24.42
CA LYS A 190 1.80 -7.87 24.30
C LYS A 190 0.40 -7.31 24.45
N LEU A 191 -0.57 -7.91 23.77
CA LEU A 191 -1.99 -7.57 23.91
C LEU A 191 -2.48 -7.74 25.35
N GLY A 192 -2.06 -8.81 26.05
CA GLY A 192 -2.40 -8.98 27.46
C GLY A 192 -1.93 -7.82 28.34
N SER A 193 -0.70 -7.36 28.13
CA SER A 193 -0.16 -6.21 28.88
C SER A 193 -0.86 -4.89 28.55
N VAL A 194 -1.17 -4.66 27.26
CA VAL A 194 -1.86 -3.45 26.79
C VAL A 194 -3.31 -3.44 27.26
N ALA A 195 -3.97 -4.60 27.27
CA ALA A 195 -5.37 -4.72 27.66
C ALA A 195 -5.63 -4.25 29.10
N VAL A 196 -4.73 -4.54 30.03
CA VAL A 196 -4.81 -4.04 31.41
C VAL A 196 -4.70 -2.52 31.45
N VAL A 197 -3.76 -1.95 30.69
CA VAL A 197 -3.53 -0.50 30.64
C VAL A 197 -4.67 0.25 29.96
N LEU A 198 -5.31 -0.37 28.97
CA LEU A 198 -6.43 0.19 28.21
C LEU A 198 -7.80 -0.19 28.77
N ASP A 199 -7.87 -1.01 29.81
CA ASP A 199 -9.11 -1.55 30.39
C ASP A 199 -10.02 -2.16 29.31
N LEU A 200 -9.44 -3.04 28.48
CA LEU A 200 -10.17 -3.67 27.38
C LEU A 200 -11.08 -4.78 27.91
N PRO A 201 -12.33 -4.87 27.43
CA PRO A 201 -13.21 -6.01 27.70
C PRO A 201 -12.52 -7.33 27.33
N GLU A 202 -12.64 -8.34 28.22
CA GLU A 202 -11.99 -9.64 28.04
C GLU A 202 -12.36 -10.32 26.71
N ASP A 203 -13.61 -10.17 26.27
CA ASP A 203 -14.08 -10.77 25.02
C ASP A 203 -13.43 -10.15 23.77
N ILE A 204 -13.09 -8.84 23.81
CA ILE A 204 -12.29 -8.21 22.74
C ILE A 204 -10.88 -8.80 22.71
N VAL A 205 -10.25 -8.92 23.88
CA VAL A 205 -8.90 -9.50 24.00
C VAL A 205 -8.88 -10.94 23.50
N ARG A 206 -9.89 -11.74 23.87
CA ARG A 206 -10.05 -13.13 23.42
C ARG A 206 -10.24 -13.20 21.91
N SER A 207 -11.05 -12.32 21.34
CA SER A 207 -11.31 -12.27 19.89
C SER A 207 -10.04 -11.95 19.11
N PHE A 208 -9.26 -10.97 19.56
CA PHE A 208 -7.98 -10.64 18.92
C PHE A 208 -6.96 -11.77 19.01
N LYS A 209 -6.88 -12.47 20.15
CA LYS A 209 -6.01 -13.65 20.29
C LYS A 209 -6.39 -14.74 19.30
N ARG A 210 -7.67 -15.07 19.17
CA ARG A 210 -8.16 -16.11 18.22
C ARG A 210 -7.82 -15.78 16.76
N MET A 211 -8.00 -14.52 16.36
CA MET A 211 -7.65 -14.10 15.00
C MET A 211 -6.13 -14.12 14.77
N ASN A 212 -5.33 -13.76 15.79
CA ASN A 212 -3.89 -13.94 15.73
C ASN A 212 -3.50 -15.44 15.64
N ASP A 213 -4.20 -16.32 16.36
CA ASP A 213 -3.93 -17.76 16.29
C ASP A 213 -4.18 -18.28 14.87
N PHE A 214 -5.31 -17.90 14.25
CA PHE A 214 -5.59 -18.15 12.84
C PHE A 214 -4.46 -17.64 11.92
N ALA A 215 -4.02 -16.39 12.07
CA ALA A 215 -2.91 -15.86 11.27
C ALA A 215 -1.59 -16.64 11.47
N ASN A 216 -1.33 -17.15 12.68
CA ASN A 216 -0.13 -17.94 12.97
C ASN A 216 -0.16 -19.35 12.40
N GLU A 217 -1.34 -19.93 12.13
CA GLU A 217 -1.47 -21.23 11.46
C GLU A 217 -0.79 -21.21 10.08
N PHE A 218 -0.84 -20.07 9.39
CA PHE A 218 -0.18 -19.87 8.10
C PHE A 218 1.31 -19.53 8.24
N ALA A 219 1.66 -18.64 9.17
CA ALA A 219 3.00 -18.06 9.24
C ALA A 219 4.08 -18.93 9.91
N ARG A 220 3.72 -19.98 10.69
CA ARG A 220 4.68 -20.71 11.56
C ARG A 220 4.76 -22.22 11.35
N HIS A 221 3.82 -22.84 10.63
CA HIS A 221 3.82 -24.30 10.41
C HIS A 221 3.55 -24.71 8.94
N PRO A 222 4.40 -24.33 7.96
CA PRO A 222 4.17 -24.63 6.54
C PRO A 222 4.12 -26.14 6.23
N HIS A 223 4.77 -26.96 7.06
CA HIS A 223 4.92 -28.41 6.86
C HIS A 223 3.87 -29.29 7.57
N ASP A 224 2.99 -28.71 8.39
CA ASP A 224 1.91 -29.45 9.09
C ASP A 224 0.53 -29.27 8.43
N LYS A 225 0.48 -28.67 7.22
CA LYS A 225 -0.74 -28.39 6.45
C LYS A 225 -1.45 -29.69 6.04
N LYS A 226 -2.25 -30.28 6.94
CA LYS A 226 -3.32 -31.20 6.55
C LYS A 226 -4.50 -30.35 6.06
N THR A 227 -4.59 -30.22 4.73
CA THR A 227 -5.76 -29.87 3.89
C THR A 227 -6.13 -28.42 3.57
N TYR A 228 -5.74 -27.40 4.35
CA TYR A 228 -6.10 -26.00 4.05
C TYR A 228 -4.94 -25.23 3.41
N ARG A 229 -5.20 -24.54 2.29
CA ARG A 229 -4.26 -23.65 1.59
C ARG A 229 -4.82 -22.24 1.65
N ASP A 230 -4.01 -21.31 2.13
CA ASP A 230 -4.30 -19.88 2.14
C ASP A 230 -4.58 -19.36 0.74
N ASP A 231 -5.56 -18.47 0.66
CA ASP A 231 -5.89 -17.75 -0.55
C ASP A 231 -5.82 -16.23 -0.35
N ARG A 232 -6.21 -15.51 -1.40
CA ARG A 232 -6.25 -14.05 -1.37
C ARG A 232 -7.23 -13.51 -0.33
N ASN A 233 -8.38 -14.16 -0.14
CA ASN A 233 -9.38 -13.70 0.80
C ASN A 233 -8.89 -13.86 2.24
N ASP A 234 -8.16 -14.95 2.53
CA ASP A 234 -7.48 -15.14 3.82
C ASP A 234 -6.45 -14.02 4.05
N ALA A 235 -5.60 -13.75 3.07
CA ALA A 235 -4.59 -12.69 3.16
C ALA A 235 -5.24 -11.30 3.35
N MET A 236 -6.30 -11.00 2.60
CA MET A 236 -7.05 -9.75 2.73
C MET A 236 -7.73 -9.64 4.10
N LEU A 237 -8.39 -10.70 4.56
CA LEU A 237 -9.03 -10.76 5.86
C LEU A 237 -8.04 -10.45 6.97
N VAL A 238 -6.86 -11.09 6.96
CA VAL A 238 -5.84 -10.85 7.99
C VAL A 238 -5.26 -9.45 7.89
N LEU A 239 -5.05 -8.90 6.69
CA LEU A 239 -4.59 -7.53 6.50
C LEU A 239 -5.58 -6.53 7.11
N VAL A 240 -6.85 -6.60 6.69
CA VAL A 240 -7.91 -5.71 7.16
C VAL A 240 -8.13 -5.85 8.66
N TRP A 241 -8.14 -7.09 9.18
CA TRP A 241 -8.28 -7.33 10.61
C TRP A 241 -7.10 -6.77 11.41
N SER A 242 -5.87 -6.97 10.94
CA SER A 242 -4.67 -6.43 11.59
C SER A 242 -4.69 -4.91 11.60
N SER A 243 -5.11 -4.29 10.49
CA SER A 243 -5.32 -2.84 10.42
C SER A 243 -6.39 -2.34 11.38
N ALA A 244 -7.55 -3.01 11.44
CA ALA A 244 -8.62 -2.65 12.36
C ALA A 244 -8.18 -2.77 13.83
N MET A 245 -7.47 -3.85 14.18
CA MET A 245 -6.90 -4.05 15.51
C MET A 245 -5.90 -2.93 15.84
N SER A 246 -4.98 -2.62 14.92
CA SER A 246 -4.00 -1.54 15.07
C SER A 246 -4.68 -0.19 15.32
N ASN A 247 -5.65 0.17 14.48
CA ASN A 247 -6.38 1.44 14.60
C ASN A 247 -7.15 1.53 15.92
N TYR A 248 -7.85 0.46 16.30
CA TYR A 248 -8.61 0.41 17.55
C TYR A 248 -7.70 0.59 18.77
N LEU A 249 -6.61 -0.17 18.84
CA LEU A 249 -5.69 -0.13 19.98
C LEU A 249 -4.95 1.22 20.07
N HIS A 250 -4.48 1.73 18.94
CA HIS A 250 -3.83 3.04 18.88
C HIS A 250 -4.80 4.17 19.24
N GLY A 251 -6.01 4.17 18.69
CA GLY A 251 -7.05 5.16 19.02
C GLY A 251 -7.36 5.17 20.53
N ARG A 252 -7.58 3.99 21.12
CA ARG A 252 -7.81 3.86 22.58
C ARG A 252 -6.63 4.36 23.42
N TRP A 253 -5.40 4.16 22.94
CA TRP A 253 -4.21 4.66 23.60
C TRP A 253 -4.14 6.19 23.58
N VAL A 254 -4.38 6.79 22.41
CA VAL A 254 -4.40 8.25 22.22
C VAL A 254 -5.51 8.89 23.06
N ASP A 255 -6.73 8.32 23.06
CA ASP A 255 -7.88 8.84 23.82
C ASP A 255 -7.63 8.91 25.33
N ARG A 256 -6.72 8.08 25.86
CA ARG A 256 -6.32 8.12 27.28
C ARG A 256 -5.27 9.20 27.59
N GLY A 257 -4.92 10.06 26.63
CA GLY A 257 -3.95 11.14 26.79
C GLY A 257 -2.53 10.64 27.04
N ARG A 258 -2.22 9.40 26.64
CA ARG A 258 -0.89 8.82 26.84
C ARG A 258 -0.01 9.16 25.63
N PRO A 259 1.14 9.81 25.83
CA PRO A 259 2.05 10.06 24.72
C PRO A 259 2.53 8.73 24.16
N VAL A 260 2.59 8.63 22.83
CA VAL A 260 3.31 7.54 22.17
C VAL A 260 4.77 7.67 22.58
N PRO A 261 5.41 6.64 23.16
CA PRO A 261 6.83 6.67 23.49
C PRO A 261 7.66 7.02 22.25
N GLY A 262 8.27 8.21 22.25
CA GLY A 262 9.07 8.73 21.12
C GLY A 262 8.39 9.79 20.24
N GLY A 263 7.12 10.11 20.47
CA GLY A 263 6.43 11.22 19.78
C GLY A 263 6.70 12.60 20.41
N PRO A 264 6.54 13.70 19.65
CA PRO A 264 6.62 15.05 20.20
C PRO A 264 5.54 15.23 21.28
N ARG A 265 5.93 15.81 22.42
CA ARG A 265 5.00 16.07 23.54
C ARG A 265 3.99 17.14 23.11
N PRO A 266 2.69 16.95 23.31
CA PRO A 266 1.73 18.03 23.11
C PRO A 266 2.01 19.15 24.12
N GLY A 267 2.28 20.36 23.63
CA GLY A 267 2.36 21.57 24.47
C GLY A 267 3.73 22.23 24.65
N GLN A 268 4.71 22.04 23.76
CA GLN A 268 5.97 22.82 23.80
C GLN A 268 6.01 24.08 22.92
N ASP A 269 5.00 24.33 22.08
CA ASP A 269 4.93 25.53 21.25
C ASP A 269 3.87 26.51 21.78
N ALA A 270 4.10 27.05 22.97
CA ALA A 270 3.42 28.27 23.43
C ALA A 270 4.22 28.88 24.59
N HIS A 271 5.35 29.53 24.30
CA HIS A 271 5.88 30.70 25.04
C HIS A 271 7.28 31.05 24.49
N ALA A 272 7.32 31.78 23.37
CA ALA A 272 8.48 32.56 23.00
C ALA A 272 8.01 33.75 22.15
N GLY A 273 7.53 34.79 22.83
CA GLY A 273 7.05 35.99 22.14
C GLY A 273 6.52 37.03 23.10
N GLU A 274 7.26 37.34 24.18
CA GLU A 274 7.03 38.57 24.96
C GLU A 274 8.26 38.88 25.82
N THR A 275 9.16 39.68 25.25
CA THR A 275 10.10 40.64 25.89
C THR A 275 10.91 41.23 24.74
N SER A 276 11.21 42.51 24.58
CA SER A 276 10.82 43.79 25.19
C SER A 276 11.44 44.86 24.28
N THR A 277 10.81 46.04 24.21
CA THR A 277 11.39 47.38 23.94
C THR A 277 12.32 47.59 22.75
#